data_AF-A0A1G6G626-F1
#
_entry.id   AF-A0A1G6G626-F1
#
_cell.length_a   1.000
_cell.length_b   1.000
_cell.length_c   1.000
_cell.angle_alpha   90.00
_cell.angle_beta   90.00
_cell.angle_gamma   90.00
#
_symmetry.space_group_name_H-M   'P 1'
#
loop_
_entity.id
_entity.type
_entity.pdbx_description
1 polymer ?
#
loop_
_entity_poly.entity_id
_entity_poly.type
_entity_poly.pdbx_seq_one_letter_code
_entity_poly.pdbx_strand_id
1 'polypeptide(L)'
;MIIYNSRLAKCLLDKKKHSFMIFGCYFTRYKQLEFWEEMENRIHVRQYTECFLPTLVPAVGVSLWISWWFMLIPLSAYHFLYWVERMFRNHSIFDWEASIHCGDSLYLRKRKSYAWIKKYGKRKLPSSRWAD
;
A
#
# COMPACT_ATOMS: atom_id res chain seq x y z
N MET A 1 7.08 -2.18 7.43
CA MET A 1 7.55 -3.26 8.34
C MET A 1 6.42 -4.27 8.50
N ILE A 2 6.70 -5.58 8.55
CA ILE A 2 5.67 -6.61 8.73
C ILE A 2 5.75 -7.13 10.17
N ILE A 3 4.64 -7.04 10.91
CA ILE A 3 4.53 -7.40 12.32
C ILE A 3 3.63 -8.63 12.43
N TYR A 4 4.24 -9.76 12.78
CA TYR A 4 3.58 -11.06 12.89
C TYR A 4 2.91 -11.25 14.25
N ASN A 5 1.82 -12.02 14.27
CA ASN A 5 1.08 -12.43 15.48
C ASN A 5 0.71 -11.25 16.41
N SER A 6 0.32 -10.12 15.83
CA SER A 6 -0.04 -8.94 16.62
C SER A 6 -1.42 -9.10 17.29
N ARG A 7 -1.56 -8.64 18.53
CA ARG A 7 -2.86 -8.62 19.24
C ARG A 7 -3.87 -7.72 18.52
N LEU A 8 -3.40 -6.62 17.93
CA LEU A 8 -4.19 -5.72 17.10
C LEU A 8 -4.78 -6.43 15.88
N ALA A 9 -3.98 -7.27 15.20
CA ALA A 9 -4.50 -8.06 14.09
C ALA A 9 -5.62 -9.02 14.52
N LYS A 10 -5.47 -9.67 15.67
CA LYS A 10 -6.49 -10.59 16.19
C LYS A 10 -7.79 -9.90 16.62
N CYS A 11 -7.70 -8.64 17.06
CA CYS A 11 -8.86 -7.87 17.50
C CYS A 11 -9.62 -7.21 16.34
N LEU A 12 -8.91 -6.74 15.31
CA LEU A 12 -9.49 -5.95 14.22
C LEU A 12 -9.81 -6.76 12.96
N LEU A 13 -9.16 -7.91 12.73
CA LEU A 13 -9.46 -8.75 11.56
C LEU A 13 -10.51 -9.82 11.89
N ASP A 14 -11.58 -9.82 11.09
CA ASP A 14 -12.51 -10.95 10.99
C ASP A 14 -11.78 -12.21 10.46
N LYS A 15 -12.36 -13.40 10.67
CA LYS A 15 -11.78 -14.70 10.27
C LYS A 15 -11.40 -14.80 8.79
N LYS A 16 -11.98 -13.95 7.93
CA LYS A 16 -11.77 -13.96 6.46
C LYS A 16 -10.59 -13.11 5.98
N LYS A 17 -10.05 -12.19 6.79
CA LYS A 17 -8.97 -11.30 6.36
C LYS A 17 -7.67 -11.67 7.07
N HIS A 18 -6.58 -11.78 6.32
CA HIS A 18 -5.30 -12.32 6.80
C HIS A 18 -4.35 -11.23 7.34
N SER A 19 -4.43 -10.02 6.78
CA SER A 19 -3.59 -8.87 7.12
C SER A 19 -4.30 -7.53 6.90
N PHE A 20 -3.86 -6.49 7.62
CA PHE A 20 -4.18 -5.10 7.29
C PHE A 20 -2.92 -4.22 7.36
N MET A 21 -2.92 -3.11 6.61
CA MET A 21 -1.88 -2.09 6.69
C MET A 21 -2.37 -0.86 7.45
N ILE A 22 -1.58 -0.40 8.41
CA ILE A 22 -1.73 0.90 9.08
C ILE A 22 -0.38 1.62 9.04
N PHE A 23 -0.34 2.84 8.50
CA PHE A 23 0.85 3.70 8.45
C PHE A 23 2.12 3.01 7.90
N GLY A 24 2.00 2.23 6.82
CA GLY A 24 3.13 1.49 6.23
C GLY A 24 3.62 0.28 7.06
N CYS A 25 2.94 -0.04 8.16
CA CYS A 25 3.15 -1.26 8.93
C CYS A 25 2.03 -2.26 8.60
N TYR A 26 2.43 -3.45 8.17
CA TYR A 26 1.50 -4.56 7.97
C TYR A 26 1.40 -5.38 9.23
N PHE A 27 0.18 -5.54 9.71
CA PHE A 27 -0.13 -6.37 10.87
C PHE A 27 -0.77 -7.65 10.36
N THR A 28 -0.15 -8.77 10.70
CA THR A 28 -0.63 -10.09 10.29
C THR A 28 -1.07 -10.88 11.51
N ARG A 29 -2.09 -11.73 11.33
CA ARG A 29 -2.60 -12.61 12.37
C ARG A 29 -1.73 -13.87 12.54
N TYR A 30 -1.22 -14.38 11.42
CA TYR A 30 -0.47 -15.64 11.36
C TYR A 30 1.02 -15.42 11.64
N LYS A 31 1.68 -16.49 12.14
CA LYS A 31 3.13 -16.49 12.42
C LYS A 31 3.96 -16.59 11.15
N GLN A 32 3.41 -17.21 10.10
CA GLN A 32 4.04 -17.39 8.81
C GLN A 32 2.99 -17.08 7.74
N LEU A 33 3.35 -16.22 6.78
CA LEU A 33 2.51 -15.86 5.64
C LEU A 33 2.94 -16.71 4.44
N GLU A 34 2.03 -16.93 3.50
CA GLU A 34 2.44 -17.49 2.21
C GLU A 34 3.36 -16.51 1.48
N PHE A 35 4.27 -17.06 0.67
CA PHE A 35 5.25 -16.27 -0.06
C PHE A 35 4.61 -15.15 -0.90
N TRP A 36 3.49 -15.46 -1.57
CA TRP A 36 2.75 -14.51 -2.40
C TRP A 36 2.18 -13.35 -1.58
N GLU A 37 1.55 -13.65 -0.44
CA GLU A 37 1.00 -12.63 0.47
C GLU A 37 2.12 -11.76 1.08
N GLU A 38 3.27 -12.36 1.40
CA GLU A 38 4.42 -11.60 1.88
C GLU A 38 4.92 -10.61 0.82
N MET A 39 5.04 -11.06 -0.43
CA MET A 39 5.45 -10.22 -1.54
C MET A 39 4.45 -9.10 -1.83
N GLU A 40 3.15 -9.39 -1.84
CA GLU A 40 2.08 -8.41 -1.96
C GLU A 40 2.19 -7.31 -0.90
N ASN A 41 2.33 -7.72 0.38
CA ASN A 41 2.49 -6.79 1.49
C ASN A 41 3.76 -5.93 1.34
N ARG A 42 4.87 -6.51 0.89
CA ARG A 42 6.11 -5.75 0.65
C ARG A 42 5.96 -4.72 -0.48
N ILE A 43 5.20 -5.04 -1.53
CA ILE A 43 4.89 -4.11 -2.62
C ILE A 43 4.09 -2.94 -2.09
N HIS A 44 3.05 -3.18 -1.29
CA HIS A 44 2.26 -2.11 -0.69
C HIS A 44 3.07 -1.24 0.30
N VAL A 45 3.97 -1.82 1.09
CA VAL A 45 4.89 -1.03 1.93
C VAL A 45 5.77 -0.12 1.08
N ARG A 46 6.25 -0.63 -0.07
CA ARG A 46 7.05 0.17 -0.99
C ARG A 46 6.23 1.30 -1.61
N GLN A 47 5.02 1.01 -2.08
CA GLN A 47 4.09 2.02 -2.61
C GLN A 47 3.74 3.07 -1.56
N TYR A 48 3.48 2.66 -0.32
CA TYR A 48 3.24 3.58 0.81
C TYR A 48 4.44 4.51 1.01
N THR A 49 5.65 3.97 1.03
CA THR A 49 6.89 4.77 1.18
C THR A 49 7.06 5.75 0.03
N GLU A 50 6.75 5.33 -1.20
CA GLU A 50 6.77 6.19 -2.38
C GLU A 50 5.73 7.30 -2.32
N CYS A 51 4.57 7.11 -1.70
CA CYS A 51 3.60 8.19 -1.48
C CYS A 51 4.01 9.09 -0.29
N PHE A 52 4.53 8.49 0.78
CA PHE A 52 4.83 9.15 2.05
C PHE A 52 6.02 10.12 1.94
N LEU A 53 7.15 9.68 1.39
CA LEU A 53 8.37 10.51 1.33
C LEU A 53 8.20 11.84 0.58
N PRO A 54 7.64 11.87 -0.66
CA PRO A 54 7.48 13.13 -1.38
C PRO A 54 6.40 14.03 -0.78
N THR A 55 5.41 13.48 -0.06
CA THR A 55 4.39 14.27 0.63
C THR A 55 4.86 14.80 1.97
N LEU A 56 5.83 14.13 2.61
CA LEU A 56 6.42 14.55 3.87
C LEU A 56 7.15 15.89 3.76
N VAL A 57 7.95 16.09 2.71
CA VAL A 57 8.72 17.34 2.53
C VAL A 57 7.84 18.60 2.50
N PRO A 58 6.79 18.70 1.65
CA PRO A 58 5.90 19.85 1.65
C PRO A 58 5.07 19.92 2.92
N ALA A 59 4.66 18.79 3.51
CA ALA A 59 3.90 18.79 4.75
C ALA A 59 4.72 19.36 5.92
N VAL A 60 6.01 19.04 6.03
CA VAL A 60 6.90 19.62 7.03
C VAL A 60 7.00 21.14 6.84
N GLY A 61 7.22 21.60 5.61
CA GLY A 61 7.28 23.04 5.31
C GLY A 61 6.00 23.77 5.73
N VAL A 62 4.84 23.26 5.33
CA VAL A 62 3.53 23.86 5.70
C VAL A 62 3.27 23.74 7.21
N SER A 63 3.72 22.65 7.84
CA SER A 63 3.47 22.42 9.25
C SER A 63 4.19 23.42 10.16
N LEU A 64 5.39 23.85 9.75
CA LEU A 64 6.17 24.87 10.44
C LEU A 64 5.56 26.27 10.29
N TRP A 65 4.84 26.51 9.19
CA TRP A 65 4.28 27.82 8.85
C TRP A 65 2.84 28.02 9.33
N ILE A 66 2.02 26.96 9.30
CA ILE A 66 0.58 27.06 9.57
C ILE A 66 0.20 26.25 10.81
N SER A 67 0.40 24.94 10.78
CA SER A 67 -0.02 24.07 11.89
C SER A 67 0.59 22.67 11.82
N TRP A 68 0.89 22.08 12.97
CA TRP A 68 1.40 20.71 13.03
C TRP A 68 0.43 19.65 12.46
N TRP A 69 -0.87 19.94 12.39
CA TRP A 69 -1.90 19.03 11.84
C TRP A 69 -1.63 18.61 10.38
N PHE A 70 -0.91 19.41 9.60
CA PHE A 70 -0.53 19.07 8.21
C PHE A 70 0.37 17.82 8.13
N MET A 71 1.00 17.40 9.24
CA MET A 71 1.75 16.15 9.34
C MET A 71 0.87 14.89 9.23
N LEU A 72 -0.46 15.02 9.34
CA LEU A 72 -1.38 13.91 9.08
C LEU A 72 -1.56 13.63 7.58
N ILE A 73 -1.24 14.59 6.71
CA ILE A 73 -1.41 14.46 5.26
C ILE A 73 -0.50 13.36 4.69
N PRO A 74 0.83 13.33 4.96
CA PRO A 74 1.70 12.26 4.47
C PRO A 74 1.25 10.88 4.93
N LEU A 75 0.78 10.77 6.17
CA LEU A 75 0.32 9.51 6.75
C LEU A 75 -0.91 8.94 6.03
N SER A 76 -1.77 9.82 5.52
CA SER A 76 -3.03 9.47 4.85
C SER A 76 -2.95 9.47 3.33
N ALA A 77 -1.90 10.05 2.73
CA ALA A 77 -1.77 10.23 1.28
C ALA A 77 -1.95 8.94 0.47
N TYR A 78 -1.31 7.84 0.89
CA TYR A 78 -1.47 6.54 0.24
C TYR A 78 -2.93 6.06 0.26
N HIS A 79 -3.55 6.11 1.45
CA HIS A 79 -4.93 5.66 1.63
C HIS A 79 -5.92 6.52 0.86
N PHE A 80 -5.66 7.83 0.77
CA PHE A 80 -6.45 8.76 -0.01
C PHE A 80 -6.39 8.43 -1.51
N LEU A 81 -5.18 8.25 -2.08
CA LEU A 81 -5.03 7.86 -3.49
C LEU A 81 -5.69 6.51 -3.79
N TYR A 82 -5.48 5.54 -2.90
CA TYR A 82 -6.10 4.23 -2.98
C TYR A 82 -7.64 4.33 -3.02
N TRP A 83 -8.22 5.08 -2.08
CA TRP A 83 -9.68 5.24 -1.96
C TRP A 83 -10.28 6.01 -3.14
N VAL A 84 -9.63 7.10 -3.57
CA VAL A 84 -10.05 7.90 -4.73
C VAL A 84 -10.13 7.02 -5.98
N GLU A 85 -9.09 6.25 -6.27
CA GLU A 85 -9.09 5.39 -7.45
C GLU A 85 -10.19 4.33 -7.36
N ARG A 86 -10.35 3.72 -6.18
CA ARG A 86 -11.40 2.72 -5.93
C ARG A 86 -12.81 3.30 -6.09
N MET A 87 -13.03 4.55 -5.67
CA MET A 87 -14.32 5.23 -5.86
C MET A 87 -14.64 5.48 -7.33
N PHE A 88 -13.67 5.95 -8.12
CA PHE A 88 -13.93 6.36 -9.51
C PHE A 88 -13.85 5.21 -10.51
N ARG A 89 -13.13 4.13 -10.19
CA ARG A 89 -12.79 3.07 -11.15
C ARG A 89 -13.14 1.66 -10.69
N ASN A 90 -13.67 1.48 -9.47
CA ASN A 90 -13.96 0.16 -8.86
C ASN A 90 -12.76 -0.80 -8.79
N HIS A 91 -11.56 -0.33 -9.11
CA HIS A 91 -10.29 -1.04 -9.04
C HIS A 91 -9.22 -0.07 -8.52
N SER A 92 -8.08 -0.62 -8.07
CA SER A 92 -6.91 0.19 -7.74
C SER A 92 -5.66 -0.35 -8.43
N ILE A 93 -4.83 0.56 -8.95
CA ILE A 93 -3.53 0.23 -9.50
C ILE A 93 -2.62 -0.39 -8.45
N PHE A 94 -2.78 0.00 -7.19
CA PHE A 94 -1.98 -0.50 -6.09
C PHE A 94 -2.23 -1.99 -5.88
N ASP A 95 -3.50 -2.40 -5.81
CA ASP A 95 -3.92 -3.80 -5.69
C ASP A 95 -3.52 -4.61 -6.94
N TRP A 96 -3.68 -4.01 -8.12
CA TRP A 96 -3.30 -4.65 -9.38
C TRP A 96 -1.79 -4.91 -9.51
N GLU A 97 -0.97 -3.93 -9.13
CA GLU A 97 0.49 -4.06 -9.18
C GLU A 97 0.95 -5.12 -8.18
N ALA A 98 0.34 -5.15 -7.00
CA ALA A 98 0.64 -6.14 -5.98
C ALA A 98 0.21 -7.55 -6.41
N SER A 99 -0.98 -7.72 -6.99
CA SER A 99 -1.50 -9.03 -7.42
C SER A 99 -0.78 -9.61 -8.64
N ILE A 100 -0.32 -8.78 -9.57
CA ILE A 100 0.45 -9.27 -10.73
C ILE A 100 1.86 -9.68 -10.34
N HIS A 101 2.48 -8.96 -9.40
CA HIS A 101 3.90 -9.13 -9.09
C HIS A 101 4.16 -9.88 -7.77
N CYS A 102 3.13 -10.36 -7.08
CA CYS A 102 3.26 -11.16 -5.86
C CYS A 102 4.12 -12.43 -6.04
N GLY A 103 4.26 -12.92 -7.28
CA GLY A 103 5.08 -14.10 -7.58
C GLY A 103 6.55 -13.91 -7.84
N ASP A 104 6.99 -12.68 -8.06
CA ASP A 104 8.37 -12.41 -8.44
C ASP A 104 9.12 -11.86 -7.22
N SER A 105 9.87 -12.73 -6.54
CA SER A 105 10.71 -12.36 -5.38
C SER A 105 11.72 -11.25 -5.68
N LEU A 106 12.13 -11.12 -6.96
CA LEU A 106 13.11 -10.13 -7.40
C LEU A 106 12.45 -8.85 -7.92
N TYR A 107 11.12 -8.78 -7.95
CA TYR A 107 10.37 -7.66 -8.50
C TYR A 107 10.78 -6.34 -7.84
N LEU A 108 10.82 -6.29 -6.51
CA LEU A 108 11.15 -5.07 -5.76
C LEU A 108 12.57 -4.56 -6.05
N ARG A 109 13.49 -5.44 -6.44
CA ARG A 109 14.87 -5.07 -6.80
C ARG A 109 14.94 -4.46 -8.21
N LYS A 110 14.12 -4.96 -9.14
CA LYS A 110 14.11 -4.53 -10.56
C LYS A 110 13.17 -3.34 -10.80
N ARG A 111 12.18 -3.16 -9.94
CA ARG A 111 11.14 -2.12 -10.07
C ARG A 111 11.73 -0.73 -9.98
N LYS A 112 11.41 0.13 -10.95
CA LYS A 112 11.73 1.57 -10.89
C LYS A 112 10.84 2.26 -9.84
N SER A 113 11.40 3.20 -9.08
CA SER A 113 10.62 4.02 -8.14
C SER A 113 9.45 4.71 -8.86
N TYR A 114 8.30 4.81 -8.20
CA TYR A 114 7.10 5.47 -8.72
C TYR A 114 6.48 4.83 -9.98
N ALA A 115 6.69 3.52 -10.19
CA ALA A 115 6.13 2.82 -11.35
C ALA A 115 4.60 2.93 -11.46
N TRP A 116 3.91 3.00 -10.32
CA TRP A 116 2.45 3.12 -10.23
C TRP A 116 1.90 4.42 -10.86
N ILE A 117 2.66 5.53 -10.82
CA ILE A 117 2.21 6.83 -11.36
C ILE A 117 1.83 6.75 -12.84
N LYS A 118 2.60 5.99 -13.64
CA LYS A 118 2.36 5.85 -15.09
C LYS A 118 1.03 5.17 -15.44
N LYS A 119 0.45 4.46 -14.48
CA LYS A 119 -0.76 3.66 -14.66
C LYS A 119 -1.93 4.16 -13.80
N TYR A 120 -1.66 5.02 -12.82
CA TYR A 120 -2.67 5.61 -11.96
C TYR A 120 -3.75 6.34 -12.77
N GLY A 121 -5.02 6.07 -12.48
CA GLY A 121 -6.16 6.70 -13.13
C GLY A 121 -6.53 6.16 -14.53
N LYS A 122 -5.81 5.15 -15.05
CA LYS A 122 -6.19 4.50 -16.32
C LYS A 122 -7.55 3.82 -16.20
N ARG A 123 -8.38 3.96 -17.25
CA ARG A 123 -9.74 3.39 -17.28
C ARG A 123 -9.75 1.87 -17.18
N LYS A 124 -8.81 1.21 -17.87
CA LYS A 124 -8.64 -0.25 -17.86
C LYS A 124 -7.22 -0.58 -17.45
N LEU A 125 -7.08 -1.50 -16.51
CA LEU A 125 -5.81 -2.14 -16.19
C LEU A 125 -5.64 -3.38 -17.07
N PRO A 126 -4.39 -3.77 -17.40
CA PRO A 126 -4.15 -5.04 -18.07
C PRO A 126 -4.75 -6.19 -17.26
N SER A 127 -5.22 -7.26 -17.92
CA SER A 127 -5.71 -8.43 -17.20
C SER A 127 -4.61 -8.97 -16.28
N SER A 128 -4.94 -9.17 -15.01
CA SER A 128 -4.09 -9.93 -14.11
C SER A 128 -4.30 -11.41 -14.39
N ARG A 129 -3.23 -12.21 -14.31
CA ARG A 129 -3.29 -13.67 -14.46
C ARG A 129 -4.25 -14.35 -13.46
N TRP A 130 -4.58 -13.65 -12.38
CA TRP A 130 -5.42 -14.12 -11.27
C TRP A 130 -6.84 -13.53 -11.27
N ALA A 131 -7.24 -12.81 -12.32
CA ALA A 131 -8.61 -12.32 -12.47
C ALA A 131 -9.42 -13.30 -13.31
N ASP A 132 -9.75 -14.44 -12.72
CA ASP A 132 -10.76 -15.38 -13.21
C ASP A 132 -12.04 -15.24 -12.37
#